data_AF-A0A8H3C659-F1
#
_entry.id   AF-A0A8H3C659-F1
#
_cell.length_a   1.000
_cell.length_b   1.000
_cell.length_c   1.000
_cell.angle_alpha   90.00
_cell.angle_beta   90.00
_cell.angle_gamma   90.00
#
_symmetry.space_group_name_H-M   'P 1'
#
loop_
_entity.id
_entity.type
_entity.pdbx_description
1 polymer ?
#
loop_
_entity_poly.entity_id
_entity_poly.type
_entity_poly.pdbx_seq_one_letter_code
_entity_poly.pdbx_strand_id
1 'polypeptide(L)'
;MAGIQPRFDNVFLYMVKSIETDQDRKDVIVELESFANEDHGDSQRMAEGFRSLKRDIEGYVVRFDAWVQTTSTELKQQAQDLQKVIEDLQAKIEELDKKIIEATAALLGSAAAIETVVGLVGVIVAGTTLAIALAERIDKTITLSNKRQELAEVNRQQEALAHVKTAFDGLKPDIALICQKLSLFGEIWSSVQAQTRAFQETLRGGMEAVTNPRFKKDVELAQKLCTPLRNGLERYATLLENR
;
A
#
# COMPACT_ATOMS: atom_id res chain seq x y z
N MET A 1 -24.02 8.42 -6.17
CA MET A 1 -23.19 9.24 -7.09
C MET A 1 -23.77 9.36 -8.51
N ALA A 2 -24.53 8.37 -9.02
CA ALA A 2 -25.09 8.39 -10.38
C ALA A 2 -26.06 9.56 -10.71
N GLY A 3 -26.63 10.26 -9.71
CA GLY A 3 -27.57 11.37 -9.93
C GLY A 3 -26.93 12.77 -10.08
N ILE A 4 -25.69 12.96 -9.64
CA ILE A 4 -25.07 14.31 -9.56
C ILE A 4 -24.47 14.73 -10.91
N GLN A 5 -23.90 13.78 -11.65
CA GLN A 5 -23.24 14.01 -12.94
C GLN A 5 -24.19 14.41 -14.10
N PRO A 6 -25.34 13.74 -14.32
CA PRO A 6 -26.26 14.15 -15.38
C PRO A 6 -27.00 15.46 -15.07
N ARG A 7 -27.12 15.86 -13.79
CA ARG A 7 -27.65 17.18 -13.41
C ARG A 7 -26.65 18.30 -13.63
N PHE A 8 -25.36 18.06 -13.37
CA PHE A 8 -24.33 19.09 -13.57
C PHE A 8 -24.22 19.57 -15.04
N ASP A 9 -24.20 18.67 -16.02
CA ASP A 9 -24.13 19.03 -17.45
C ASP A 9 -25.40 19.76 -17.92
N ASN A 10 -26.59 19.32 -17.47
CA ASN A 10 -27.88 19.91 -17.85
C ASN A 10 -28.14 21.26 -17.17
N VAL A 11 -27.90 21.35 -15.86
CA VAL A 11 -28.23 22.53 -15.05
C VAL A 11 -27.22 23.66 -15.24
N PHE A 12 -25.92 23.33 -15.35
CA PHE A 12 -24.88 24.35 -15.20
C PHE A 12 -24.49 25.05 -16.50
N LEU A 13 -24.52 24.34 -17.62
CA LEU A 13 -23.86 24.78 -18.85
C LEU A 13 -24.80 24.86 -20.05
N TYR A 14 -25.73 23.91 -20.17
CA TYR A 14 -26.72 23.92 -21.24
C TYR A 14 -27.81 24.97 -20.99
N MET A 15 -28.37 24.99 -19.78
CA MET A 15 -29.43 25.93 -19.41
C MET A 15 -28.96 27.39 -19.46
N VAL A 16 -27.78 27.71 -18.92
CA VAL A 16 -27.20 29.09 -18.96
C VAL A 16 -26.93 29.56 -20.40
N LYS A 17 -26.52 28.65 -21.30
CA LYS A 17 -26.27 28.98 -22.71
C LYS A 17 -27.54 29.08 -23.56
N SER A 18 -28.64 28.54 -23.08
CA SER A 18 -29.93 28.48 -23.79
C SER A 18 -30.92 29.55 -23.34
N ILE A 19 -30.48 30.53 -22.54
CA ILE A 19 -31.31 31.65 -22.11
C ILE A 19 -31.60 32.56 -23.31
N GLU A 20 -32.85 32.61 -23.75
CA GLU A 20 -33.32 33.50 -24.81
C GLU A 20 -34.28 34.58 -24.27
N THR A 21 -34.99 34.28 -23.18
CA THR A 21 -36.00 35.15 -22.58
C THR A 21 -35.70 35.48 -21.12
N ASP A 22 -36.34 36.53 -20.59
CA ASP A 22 -36.25 36.88 -19.17
C ASP A 22 -36.87 35.81 -18.26
N GLN A 23 -37.79 34.99 -18.78
CA GLN A 23 -38.33 33.85 -18.05
C GLN A 23 -37.30 32.73 -17.95
N ASP A 24 -36.62 32.39 -19.04
CA ASP A 24 -35.52 31.42 -19.02
C ASP A 24 -34.43 31.85 -18.03
N ARG A 25 -34.10 33.15 -17.98
CA ARG A 25 -33.14 33.69 -17.00
C ARG A 25 -33.59 33.42 -15.57
N LYS A 26 -34.87 33.62 -15.23
CA LYS A 26 -35.40 33.38 -13.89
C LYS A 26 -35.41 31.90 -13.55
N ASP A 27 -35.78 31.04 -14.50
CA ASP A 27 -35.82 29.60 -14.32
C ASP A 27 -34.40 29.03 -14.11
N VAL A 28 -33.42 29.52 -14.88
CA VAL A 28 -32.01 29.19 -14.67
C VAL A 28 -31.51 29.70 -13.31
N ILE A 29 -31.89 30.90 -12.86
CA ILE A 29 -31.52 31.38 -11.52
C ILE A 29 -32.05 30.43 -10.43
N VAL A 30 -33.30 29.97 -10.55
CA VAL A 30 -33.92 29.05 -9.59
C VAL A 30 -33.22 27.68 -9.59
N GLU A 31 -32.89 27.14 -10.76
CA GLU A 31 -32.18 25.87 -10.86
C GLU A 31 -30.73 25.98 -10.39
N LEU A 32 -30.02 27.08 -10.68
CA LEU A 32 -28.70 27.36 -10.14
C LEU A 32 -28.75 27.54 -8.61
N GLU A 33 -29.82 28.13 -8.09
CA GLU A 33 -30.06 28.29 -6.65
C GLU A 33 -30.37 26.94 -5.99
N SER A 34 -31.20 26.11 -6.62
CA SER A 34 -31.46 24.74 -6.19
C SER A 34 -30.18 23.92 -6.22
N PHE A 35 -29.40 23.98 -7.30
CA PHE A 35 -28.09 23.35 -7.38
C PHE A 35 -27.05 24.01 -6.47
N ALA A 36 -27.22 25.23 -5.97
CA ALA A 36 -26.30 25.83 -4.99
C ALA A 36 -26.70 25.54 -3.53
N ASN A 37 -27.98 25.19 -3.31
CA ASN A 37 -28.63 24.97 -2.01
C ASN A 37 -29.08 23.52 -1.75
N GLU A 38 -28.99 22.61 -2.74
CA GLU A 38 -28.90 21.17 -2.51
C GLU A 38 -27.86 20.93 -1.41
N ASP A 39 -27.98 19.87 -0.61
CA ASP A 39 -27.10 19.67 0.55
C ASP A 39 -25.64 19.46 0.12
N HIS A 40 -24.94 20.57 -0.15
CA HIS A 40 -23.56 20.65 -0.59
C HIS A 40 -22.59 20.58 0.57
N GLY A 41 -23.07 20.18 1.75
CA GLY A 41 -22.26 19.44 2.70
C GLY A 41 -21.50 18.31 2.01
N ASP A 42 -21.98 17.78 0.88
CA ASP A 42 -21.27 16.81 0.04
C ASP A 42 -20.27 17.39 -0.96
N SER A 43 -20.40 18.63 -1.41
CA SER A 43 -19.48 19.19 -2.41
C SER A 43 -18.16 19.63 -1.80
N GLN A 44 -18.21 20.40 -0.71
CA GLN A 44 -16.99 20.74 0.03
C GLN A 44 -16.35 19.46 0.62
N ARG A 45 -17.18 18.54 1.13
CA ARG A 45 -16.75 17.21 1.61
C ARG A 45 -16.19 16.32 0.50
N MET A 46 -16.61 16.44 -0.76
CA MET A 46 -15.99 15.73 -1.88
C MET A 46 -14.62 16.30 -2.23
N ALA A 47 -14.48 17.62 -2.30
CA ALA A 47 -13.17 18.25 -2.49
C ALA A 47 -12.20 17.92 -1.33
N GLU A 48 -12.69 17.97 -0.09
CA GLU A 48 -11.97 17.52 1.10
C GLU A 48 -11.70 16.01 1.07
N GLY A 49 -12.63 15.20 0.55
CA GLY A 49 -12.50 13.76 0.39
C GLY A 49 -11.39 13.39 -0.58
N PHE A 50 -11.28 14.08 -1.73
CA PHE A 50 -10.15 13.89 -2.64
C PHE A 50 -8.82 14.28 -2.01
N ARG A 51 -8.79 15.39 -1.24
CA ARG A 51 -7.59 15.83 -0.51
C ARG A 51 -7.22 14.88 0.64
N SER A 52 -8.21 14.30 1.33
CA SER A 52 -8.01 13.31 2.38
C SER A 52 -7.47 12.02 1.78
N LEU A 53 -8.10 11.51 0.71
CA LEU A 53 -7.65 10.31 0.01
C LEU A 53 -6.22 10.46 -0.49
N LYS A 54 -5.87 11.63 -1.06
CA LYS A 54 -4.48 11.96 -1.41
C LYS A 54 -3.55 11.80 -0.21
N ARG A 55 -3.90 12.43 0.93
CA ARG A 55 -3.10 12.39 2.16
C ARG A 55 -2.97 10.97 2.72
N ASP A 56 -4.04 10.19 2.65
CA ASP A 56 -4.06 8.81 3.12
C ASP A 56 -3.17 7.90 2.27
N ILE A 57 -3.19 8.10 0.94
CA ILE A 57 -2.31 7.40 -0.01
C ILE A 57 -0.85 7.81 0.22
N GLU A 58 -0.55 9.11 0.29
CA GLU A 58 0.80 9.63 0.58
C GLU A 58 1.31 9.10 1.94
N GLY A 59 0.44 9.10 2.96
CA GLY A 59 0.75 8.56 4.27
C GLY A 59 0.97 7.04 4.25
N TYR A 60 0.21 6.30 3.43
CA TYR A 60 0.42 4.87 3.26
C TYR A 60 1.79 4.58 2.63
N VAL A 61 2.21 5.32 1.61
CA VAL A 61 3.53 5.17 0.99
C VAL A 61 4.65 5.32 2.03
N VAL A 62 4.59 6.37 2.85
CA VAL A 62 5.57 6.61 3.91
C VAL A 62 5.56 5.50 4.96
N ARG A 63 4.37 5.08 5.42
CA ARG A 63 4.25 3.98 6.40
C ARG A 63 4.73 2.65 5.85
N PHE A 64 4.48 2.38 4.57
CA PHE A 64 4.94 1.17 3.91
C PHE A 64 6.47 1.16 3.79
N ASP A 65 7.08 2.27 3.36
CA ASP A 65 8.55 2.38 3.32
C ASP A 65 9.17 2.19 4.71
N ALA A 66 8.58 2.79 5.75
CA ALA A 66 9.03 2.60 7.13
C ALA A 66 8.90 1.14 7.59
N TRP A 67 7.75 0.50 7.32
CA TRP A 67 7.53 -0.92 7.62
C TRP A 67 8.57 -1.81 6.94
N VAL A 68 8.84 -1.60 5.64
CA VAL A 68 9.88 -2.36 4.91
C VAL A 68 11.25 -2.21 5.58
N GLN A 69 11.63 -1.00 5.97
CA GLN A 69 12.93 -0.75 6.63
C GLN A 69 13.03 -1.44 8.00
N THR A 70 11.98 -1.33 8.82
CA THR A 70 11.91 -2.00 10.12
C THR A 70 11.98 -3.51 9.96
N THR A 71 11.12 -4.10 9.13
CA THR A 71 11.09 -5.56 8.92
C THR A 71 12.40 -6.06 8.30
N SER A 72 13.01 -5.32 7.37
CA SER A 72 14.31 -5.70 6.82
C SER A 72 15.42 -5.71 7.88
N THR A 73 15.37 -4.78 8.83
CA THR A 73 16.34 -4.71 9.94
C THR A 73 16.13 -5.86 10.92
N GLU A 74 14.87 -6.14 11.29
CA GLU A 74 14.51 -7.25 12.16
C GLU A 74 14.90 -8.61 11.57
N LEU A 75 14.57 -8.86 10.29
CA LEU A 75 14.95 -10.10 9.61
C LEU A 75 16.47 -10.25 9.50
N LYS A 76 17.22 -9.16 9.29
CA LYS A 76 18.68 -9.19 9.28
C LYS A 76 19.24 -9.55 10.65
N GLN A 77 18.68 -8.97 11.71
CA GLN A 77 19.08 -9.28 13.09
C GLN A 77 18.78 -10.74 13.44
N GLN A 78 17.58 -11.23 13.11
CA GLN A 78 17.19 -12.63 13.31
C GLN A 78 18.14 -13.60 12.58
N ALA A 79 18.49 -13.30 11.32
CA ALA A 79 19.44 -14.12 10.56
C ALA A 79 20.82 -14.14 11.24
N GLN A 80 21.31 -12.99 11.72
CA GLN A 80 22.59 -12.91 12.44
C GLN A 80 22.58 -13.68 13.76
N ASP A 81 21.48 -13.64 14.50
CA ASP A 81 21.36 -14.36 15.77
C ASP A 81 21.25 -15.88 15.55
N LEU A 82 20.50 -16.31 14.53
CA LEU A 82 20.45 -17.71 14.12
C LEU A 82 21.83 -18.22 13.66
N GLN A 83 22.58 -17.40 12.91
CA GLN A 83 23.94 -17.73 12.48
C GLN A 83 24.86 -17.98 13.68
N LYS A 84 24.83 -17.10 14.70
CA LYS A 84 25.60 -17.29 15.94
C LYS A 84 25.21 -18.55 16.70
N VAL A 85 23.91 -18.84 16.79
CA VAL A 85 23.41 -20.07 17.44
C VAL A 85 23.87 -21.32 16.69
N ILE A 86 23.84 -21.28 15.36
CA ILE A 86 24.35 -22.37 14.50
C ILE A 86 25.85 -22.59 14.73
N GLU A 87 26.65 -21.52 14.76
CA GLU A 87 28.09 -21.59 15.02
C GLU A 87 28.40 -22.17 16.40
N ASP A 88 27.68 -21.75 17.45
CA ASP A 88 27.81 -22.29 18.81
C ASP A 88 27.40 -23.77 18.89
N LEU A 89 26.32 -24.17 18.21
CA LEU A 89 25.91 -25.57 18.14
C LEU A 89 26.95 -26.44 17.41
N GLN A 90 27.54 -25.94 16.33
CA GLN A 90 28.61 -26.64 15.60
C GLN A 90 29.84 -26.84 16.49
N ALA A 91 30.29 -25.78 17.18
CA ALA A 91 31.42 -25.86 18.11
C ALA A 91 31.16 -26.87 19.24
N LYS A 92 29.93 -26.90 19.80
CA LYS A 92 29.54 -27.87 20.83
C LYS A 92 29.49 -29.30 20.32
N ILE A 93 29.03 -29.52 19.08
CA ILE A 93 29.06 -30.85 18.45
C ILE A 93 30.51 -31.31 18.25
N GLU A 94 31.41 -30.43 17.80
CA GLU A 94 32.84 -30.76 17.67
C GLU A 94 33.49 -31.12 19.01
N GLU A 95 33.13 -30.42 20.10
CA GLU A 95 33.59 -30.75 21.44
C GLU A 95 33.06 -32.12 21.89
N LEU A 96 31.79 -32.42 21.64
CA LEU A 96 31.19 -33.72 21.97
C LEU A 96 31.80 -34.85 21.14
N ASP A 97 32.05 -34.63 19.85
CA ASP A 97 32.69 -35.61 18.97
C ASP A 97 34.12 -35.95 19.50
N LYS A 98 34.88 -34.96 20.00
CA LYS A 98 36.16 -35.20 20.68
C LYS A 98 36.00 -36.03 21.96
N LYS A 99 35.05 -35.68 22.84
CA LYS A 99 34.77 -36.44 24.07
C LYS A 99 34.35 -37.88 23.78
N ILE A 100 33.56 -38.11 22.74
CA ILE A 100 33.13 -39.43 22.28
C ILE A 100 34.35 -40.24 21.83
N ILE A 101 35.25 -39.66 21.02
CA ILE A 101 36.49 -40.32 20.57
C ILE A 101 37.37 -40.70 21.76
N GLU A 102 37.61 -39.77 22.69
CA GLU A 102 38.42 -40.01 23.89
C GLU A 102 37.82 -41.11 24.78
N ALA A 103 36.52 -41.05 25.06
CA ALA A 103 35.82 -42.06 25.86
C ALA A 103 35.82 -43.44 25.19
N THR A 104 35.69 -43.48 23.86
CA THR A 104 35.75 -44.72 23.07
C THR A 104 37.16 -45.33 23.12
N ALA A 105 38.21 -44.51 22.96
CA ALA A 105 39.59 -44.96 23.06
C ALA A 105 39.93 -45.48 24.46
N ALA A 106 39.43 -44.82 25.52
CA ALA A 106 39.61 -45.25 26.90
C ALA A 106 38.88 -46.57 27.22
N LEU A 107 37.69 -46.78 26.65
CA LEU A 107 36.91 -48.01 26.83
C LEU A 107 37.55 -49.23 26.14
N LEU A 108 38.21 -49.03 25.00
CA LEU A 108 38.79 -50.13 24.19
C LEU A 108 40.20 -50.57 24.64
N GLY A 109 40.84 -49.85 25.58
CA GLY A 109 42.02 -50.31 26.34
C GLY A 109 43.33 -50.60 25.58
N SER A 110 43.32 -50.85 24.26
CA SER A 110 44.51 -51.28 23.52
C SER A 110 44.24 -51.30 22.00
N ALA A 111 45.29 -50.96 21.25
CA ALA A 111 45.53 -51.10 19.81
C ALA A 111 44.40 -51.65 18.89
N ALA A 112 44.16 -50.89 17.81
CA ALA A 112 43.53 -51.23 16.53
C ALA A 112 42.02 -50.92 16.37
N ALA A 113 41.74 -50.24 15.24
CA ALA A 113 40.45 -49.89 14.63
C ALA A 113 39.66 -48.70 15.23
N ILE A 114 40.18 -47.47 15.05
CA ILE A 114 39.36 -46.24 15.00
C ILE A 114 39.29 -45.79 13.55
N GLU A 115 38.46 -46.42 12.72
CA GLU A 115 38.29 -45.95 11.32
C GLU A 115 36.91 -45.38 11.01
N THR A 116 35.88 -45.57 11.82
CA THR A 116 34.54 -45.09 11.47
C THR A 116 33.69 -44.71 12.67
N VAL A 117 33.85 -43.48 13.19
CA VAL A 117 32.84 -42.83 14.05
C VAL A 117 32.04 -41.77 13.27
N VAL A 118 32.46 -41.45 12.04
CA VAL A 118 31.72 -40.52 11.19
C VAL A 118 30.58 -41.27 10.49
N GLY A 119 29.41 -41.35 11.14
CA GLY A 119 28.15 -41.56 10.42
C GLY A 119 27.13 -42.57 10.96
N LEU A 120 27.33 -43.23 12.10
CA LEU A 120 26.40 -44.30 12.52
C LEU A 120 25.47 -43.90 13.67
N VAL A 121 24.19 -43.82 13.33
CA VAL A 121 23.04 -44.13 14.21
C VAL A 121 23.08 -45.63 14.54
N GLY A 122 24.13 -46.06 15.23
CA GLY A 122 24.33 -47.41 15.73
C GLY A 122 24.60 -47.31 17.22
N VAL A 123 23.58 -47.57 18.03
CA VAL A 123 23.69 -47.47 19.50
C VAL A 123 24.62 -48.58 20.00
N ILE A 124 25.86 -48.21 20.35
CA ILE A 124 26.76 -49.03 21.15
C ILE A 124 26.39 -48.77 22.62
N VAL A 125 26.07 -49.83 23.37
CA VAL A 125 25.88 -49.74 24.82
C VAL A 125 27.25 -49.58 25.47
N ALA A 126 27.64 -48.33 25.72
CA ALA A 126 28.88 -47.96 26.39
C ALA A 126 28.61 -47.50 27.83
N GLY A 127 29.68 -47.36 28.64
CA GLY A 127 29.60 -46.83 30.01
C GLY A 127 28.86 -45.48 30.10
N THR A 128 28.36 -45.14 31.29
CA THR A 128 27.41 -44.03 31.51
C THR A 128 27.85 -42.69 30.89
N THR A 129 29.14 -42.39 30.88
CA THR A 129 29.70 -41.15 30.30
C THR A 129 29.60 -41.08 28.78
N LEU A 130 29.87 -42.18 28.06
CA LEU A 130 29.77 -42.22 26.60
C LEU A 130 28.31 -42.17 26.13
N ALA A 131 27.40 -42.83 26.87
CA ALA A 131 25.96 -42.76 26.60
C ALA A 131 25.40 -41.34 26.73
N ILE A 132 25.82 -40.59 27.76
CA ILE A 132 25.41 -39.18 27.94
C ILE A 132 25.93 -38.30 26.80
N ALA A 133 27.21 -38.42 26.44
CA ALA A 133 27.81 -37.61 25.37
C ALA A 133 27.14 -37.86 24.00
N LEU A 134 26.80 -39.12 23.69
CA LEU A 134 26.07 -39.47 22.46
C LEU A 134 24.65 -38.89 22.45
N ALA A 135 23.92 -38.96 23.56
CA ALA A 135 22.58 -38.39 23.67
C ALA A 135 22.59 -36.87 23.49
N GLU A 136 23.53 -36.16 24.14
CA GLU A 136 23.71 -34.71 23.96
C GLU A 136 24.08 -34.35 22.52
N ARG A 137 24.90 -35.17 21.86
CA ARG A 137 25.32 -34.92 20.47
C ARG A 137 24.16 -35.07 19.51
N ILE A 138 23.30 -36.06 19.71
CA ILE A 138 22.07 -36.26 18.91
C ILE A 138 21.13 -35.06 19.10
N ASP A 139 20.86 -34.66 20.34
CA ASP A 139 20.00 -33.52 20.66
C ASP A 139 20.48 -32.21 19.99
N LYS A 140 21.79 -31.93 20.10
CA LYS A 140 22.39 -30.76 19.42
C LYS A 140 22.34 -30.85 17.91
N THR A 141 22.46 -32.05 17.33
CA THR A 141 22.35 -32.26 15.88
C THR A 141 20.93 -31.96 15.37
N ILE A 142 19.91 -32.42 16.10
CA ILE A 142 18.50 -32.12 15.81
C ILE A 142 18.27 -30.61 15.91
N THR A 143 18.73 -30.00 16.99
CA THR A 143 18.61 -28.56 17.22
C THR A 143 19.31 -27.75 16.12
N LEU A 144 20.51 -28.15 15.70
CA LEU A 144 21.25 -27.53 14.60
C LEU A 144 20.47 -27.59 13.28
N SER A 145 19.86 -28.75 12.98
CA SER A 145 19.02 -28.91 11.79
C SER A 145 17.82 -27.96 11.82
N ASN A 146 17.13 -27.88 12.96
CA ASN A 146 15.98 -26.97 13.13
C ASN A 146 16.41 -25.50 12.96
N LYS A 147 17.54 -25.09 13.55
CA LYS A 147 18.04 -23.71 13.43
C LYS A 147 18.49 -23.34 12.02
N ARG A 148 19.05 -24.29 11.26
CA ARG A 148 19.33 -24.08 9.82
C ARG A 148 18.05 -23.91 9.01
N GLN A 149 16.99 -24.65 9.34
CA GLN A 149 15.69 -24.49 8.69
C GLN A 149 15.05 -23.13 9.02
N GLU A 150 15.12 -22.69 10.27
CA GLU A 150 14.68 -21.35 10.68
C GLU A 150 15.45 -20.26 9.92
N LEU A 151 16.77 -20.40 9.76
CA LEU A 151 17.59 -19.44 9.00
C LEU A 151 17.19 -19.40 7.52
N ALA A 152 16.95 -20.57 6.91
CA ALA A 152 16.47 -20.64 5.54
C ALA A 152 15.11 -19.95 5.37
N GLU A 153 14.22 -20.08 6.35
CA GLU A 153 12.93 -19.39 6.35
C GLU A 153 13.09 -17.87 6.44
N VAL A 154 13.93 -17.37 7.36
CA VAL A 154 14.23 -15.93 7.46
C VAL A 154 14.80 -15.39 6.15
N ASN A 155 15.69 -16.13 5.47
CA ASN A 155 16.22 -15.74 4.17
C ASN A 155 15.14 -15.66 3.09
N ARG A 156 14.21 -16.63 3.05
CA ARG A 156 13.04 -16.58 2.14
C ARG A 156 12.17 -15.35 2.40
N GLN A 157 11.97 -14.98 3.67
CA GLN A 157 11.21 -13.79 4.04
C GLN A 157 11.91 -12.50 3.61
N GLN A 158 13.26 -12.44 3.69
CA GLN A 158 14.03 -11.31 3.17
C GLN A 158 13.88 -11.16 1.65
N GLU A 159 13.96 -12.26 0.90
CA GLU A 159 13.73 -12.26 -0.56
C GLU A 159 12.31 -11.80 -0.90
N ALA A 160 11.30 -12.36 -0.22
CA ALA A 160 9.91 -11.97 -0.41
C ALA A 160 9.71 -10.46 -0.12
N LEU A 161 10.28 -9.94 0.97
CA LEU A 161 10.20 -8.52 1.30
C LEU A 161 10.85 -7.65 0.21
N ALA A 162 12.00 -8.07 -0.34
CA ALA A 162 12.66 -7.38 -1.45
C ALA A 162 11.79 -7.36 -2.72
N HIS A 163 11.10 -8.46 -3.03
CA HIS A 163 10.16 -8.52 -4.14
C HIS A 163 8.97 -7.59 -3.94
N VAL A 164 8.33 -7.60 -2.76
CA VAL A 164 7.20 -6.69 -2.48
C VAL A 164 7.67 -5.24 -2.54
N LYS A 165 8.83 -4.92 -1.98
CA LYS A 165 9.41 -3.57 -2.07
C LYS A 165 9.61 -3.14 -3.52
N THR A 166 10.20 -4.00 -4.34
CA THR A 166 10.48 -3.70 -5.76
C THR A 166 9.19 -3.45 -6.53
N ALA A 167 8.18 -4.31 -6.33
CA ALA A 167 6.87 -4.14 -6.94
C ALA A 167 6.21 -2.82 -6.50
N PHE A 168 6.29 -2.51 -5.20
CA PHE A 168 5.74 -1.27 -4.66
C PHE A 168 6.47 -0.02 -5.18
N ASP A 169 7.80 -0.04 -5.24
CA ASP A 169 8.59 1.05 -5.82
C ASP A 169 8.22 1.29 -7.28
N GLY A 170 7.93 0.22 -8.04
CA GLY A 170 7.42 0.31 -9.41
C GLY A 170 6.05 1.00 -9.52
N LEU A 171 5.22 0.96 -8.47
CA LEU A 171 3.90 1.61 -8.42
C LEU A 171 3.96 3.07 -7.95
N LYS A 172 5.08 3.53 -7.36
CA LYS A 172 5.21 4.91 -6.86
C LYS A 172 4.93 5.99 -7.91
N PRO A 173 5.36 5.88 -9.18
CA PRO A 173 5.02 6.85 -10.21
C PRO A 173 3.51 6.94 -10.46
N ASP A 174 2.82 5.81 -10.50
CA ASP A 174 1.37 5.75 -10.71
C ASP A 174 0.60 6.30 -9.50
N ILE A 175 1.07 5.98 -8.29
CA ILE A 175 0.54 6.54 -7.05
C ILE A 175 0.69 8.06 -7.03
N ALA A 176 1.86 8.59 -7.42
CA ALA A 176 2.08 10.03 -7.52
C ALA A 176 1.14 10.68 -8.55
N LEU A 177 0.93 10.04 -9.70
CA LEU A 177 -0.02 10.49 -10.71
C LEU A 177 -1.46 10.50 -10.18
N ILE A 178 -1.87 9.48 -9.42
CA ILE A 178 -3.18 9.43 -8.76
C ILE A 178 -3.31 10.60 -7.78
N CYS A 179 -2.32 10.84 -6.92
CA CYS A 179 -2.33 11.96 -5.97
C CYS A 179 -2.44 13.32 -6.67
N GLN A 180 -1.73 13.52 -7.80
CA GLN A 180 -1.87 14.74 -8.61
C GLN A 180 -3.28 14.89 -9.17
N LYS A 181 -3.86 13.81 -9.72
CA LYS A 181 -5.23 13.82 -10.25
C LYS A 181 -6.27 14.09 -9.17
N LEU A 182 -6.11 13.52 -7.98
CA LEU A 182 -6.98 13.78 -6.83
C LEU A 182 -6.95 15.25 -6.40
N SER A 183 -5.76 15.87 -6.40
CA SER A 183 -5.63 17.32 -6.16
C SER A 183 -6.40 18.12 -7.21
N LEU A 184 -6.18 17.81 -8.49
CA LEU A 184 -6.85 18.47 -9.60
C LEU A 184 -8.37 18.33 -9.53
N PHE A 185 -8.88 17.15 -9.17
CA PHE A 185 -10.33 16.95 -8.99
C PHE A 185 -10.89 17.77 -7.82
N GLY A 186 -10.18 17.85 -6.70
CA GLY A 186 -10.57 18.71 -5.59
C GLY A 186 -10.59 20.20 -5.97
N GLU A 187 -9.62 20.66 -6.76
CA GLU A 187 -9.54 22.03 -7.27
C GLU A 187 -10.65 22.37 -8.26
N ILE A 188 -10.89 21.50 -9.25
CA ILE A 188 -12.00 21.64 -10.21
C ILE A 188 -13.32 21.72 -9.45
N TRP A 189 -13.54 20.82 -8.49
CA TRP A 189 -14.79 20.77 -7.73
C TRP A 189 -15.02 22.01 -6.86
N SER A 190 -13.99 22.51 -6.16
CA SER A 190 -14.08 23.78 -5.43
C SER A 190 -14.33 24.98 -6.36
N SER A 191 -13.71 24.99 -7.55
CA SER A 191 -13.86 26.06 -8.53
C SER A 191 -15.28 26.11 -9.11
N VAL A 192 -15.87 24.95 -9.41
CA VAL A 192 -17.23 24.81 -9.91
C VAL A 192 -18.24 25.45 -8.97
N GLN A 193 -18.15 25.17 -7.68
CA GLN A 193 -19.07 25.72 -6.68
C GLN A 193 -18.94 27.25 -6.57
N ALA A 194 -17.72 27.78 -6.63
CA ALA A 194 -17.49 29.22 -6.59
C ALA A 194 -18.05 29.92 -7.84
N GLN A 195 -17.79 29.35 -9.03
CA GLN A 195 -18.32 29.85 -10.30
C GLN A 195 -19.85 29.76 -10.34
N THR A 196 -20.43 28.76 -9.67
CA THR A 196 -21.88 28.59 -9.60
C THR A 196 -22.60 29.78 -8.99
N ARG A 197 -22.11 30.23 -7.83
CA ARG A 197 -22.67 31.39 -7.12
C ARG A 197 -22.42 32.68 -7.90
N ALA A 198 -21.24 32.82 -8.49
CA ALA A 198 -20.89 33.99 -9.30
C ALA A 198 -21.79 34.12 -10.55
N PHE A 199 -22.13 33.01 -11.21
CA PHE A 199 -23.05 33.04 -12.35
C PHE A 199 -24.48 33.40 -11.93
N GLN A 200 -24.95 32.88 -10.81
CA GLN A 200 -26.25 33.26 -10.25
C GLN A 200 -26.34 34.76 -9.95
N GLU A 201 -25.32 35.33 -9.29
CA GLU A 201 -25.25 36.78 -9.00
C GLU A 201 -25.23 37.62 -10.28
N THR A 202 -24.46 37.18 -11.28
CA THR A 202 -24.35 37.85 -12.59
C THR A 202 -25.70 37.83 -13.32
N LEU A 203 -26.40 36.69 -13.34
CA LEU A 203 -27.72 36.56 -13.95
C LEU A 203 -28.80 37.35 -13.23
N ARG A 204 -28.70 37.55 -11.90
CA ARG A 204 -29.62 38.42 -11.13
C ARG A 204 -29.57 39.89 -11.60
N GLY A 205 -28.47 40.31 -12.21
CA GLY A 205 -28.29 41.66 -12.79
C GLY A 205 -29.15 41.98 -14.03
N GLY A 206 -29.83 41.00 -14.63
CA GLY A 206 -30.75 41.21 -15.77
C GLY A 206 -30.26 40.58 -17.09
N MET A 207 -31.03 40.74 -18.16
CA MET A 207 -30.74 40.13 -19.47
C MET A 207 -29.45 40.64 -20.13
N GLU A 208 -28.95 41.81 -19.76
CA GLU A 208 -27.66 42.34 -20.24
C GLU A 208 -26.49 41.40 -19.89
N ALA A 209 -26.58 40.70 -18.76
CA ALA A 209 -25.60 39.71 -18.33
C ALA A 209 -25.47 38.54 -19.33
N VAL A 210 -26.59 38.09 -19.90
CA VAL A 210 -26.65 36.98 -20.86
C VAL A 210 -25.99 37.36 -22.19
N THR A 211 -26.11 38.63 -22.58
CA THR A 211 -25.46 39.17 -23.78
C THR A 211 -23.98 39.54 -23.56
N ASN A 212 -23.50 39.55 -22.32
CA ASN A 212 -22.14 39.95 -22.00
C ASN A 212 -21.11 38.92 -22.52
N PRO A 213 -20.19 39.31 -23.43
CA PRO A 213 -19.20 38.39 -24.00
C PRO A 213 -18.24 37.80 -22.97
N ARG A 214 -17.97 38.53 -21.88
CA ARG A 214 -17.10 38.06 -20.79
C ARG A 214 -17.77 36.92 -20.03
N PHE A 215 -19.04 37.10 -19.67
CA PHE A 215 -19.84 36.08 -19.01
C PHE A 215 -19.92 34.79 -19.85
N LYS A 216 -20.13 34.90 -21.17
CA LYS A 216 -20.14 33.73 -22.06
C LYS A 216 -18.81 32.98 -22.08
N LYS A 217 -17.67 33.70 -22.09
CA LYS A 217 -16.34 33.09 -22.01
C LYS A 217 -16.08 32.41 -20.68
N ASP A 218 -16.55 32.99 -19.59
CA ASP A 218 -16.40 32.40 -18.25
C ASP A 218 -17.19 31.08 -18.15
N VAL A 219 -18.41 31.02 -18.70
CA VAL A 219 -19.22 29.80 -18.79
C VAL A 219 -18.55 28.74 -19.69
N GLU A 220 -17.96 29.13 -20.82
CA GLU A 220 -17.20 28.21 -21.69
C GLU A 220 -15.95 27.65 -21.02
N LEU A 221 -15.25 28.46 -20.23
CA LEU A 221 -14.06 28.02 -19.49
C LEU A 221 -14.46 27.01 -18.42
N ALA A 222 -15.52 27.28 -17.66
CA ALA A 222 -16.09 26.36 -16.68
C ALA A 222 -16.39 24.99 -17.32
N GLN A 223 -17.02 24.99 -18.49
CA GLN A 223 -17.33 23.77 -19.24
C GLN A 223 -16.08 22.95 -19.60
N LYS A 224 -15.04 23.61 -20.10
CA LYS A 224 -13.78 22.94 -20.47
C LYS A 224 -13.08 22.34 -19.26
N LEU A 225 -13.15 23.01 -18.10
CA LEU A 225 -12.55 22.53 -16.85
C LEU A 225 -13.31 21.34 -16.24
N CYS A 226 -14.63 21.27 -16.43
CA CYS A 226 -15.45 20.18 -15.88
C CYS A 226 -15.46 18.91 -16.75
N THR A 227 -15.16 19.03 -18.04
CA THR A 227 -15.20 17.90 -18.99
C THR A 227 -14.28 16.73 -18.57
N PRO A 228 -13.01 16.95 -18.16
CA PRO A 228 -12.14 15.87 -17.70
C PRO A 228 -12.65 15.19 -16.42
N LEU A 229 -13.25 15.95 -15.50
CA LEU A 229 -13.83 15.42 -14.27
C LEU A 229 -15.03 14.51 -14.59
N ARG A 230 -15.94 14.97 -15.45
CA ARG A 230 -17.09 14.20 -15.93
C ARG A 230 -16.64 12.87 -16.55
N ASN A 231 -15.76 12.92 -17.54
CA ASN A 231 -15.30 11.72 -18.24
C ASN A 231 -14.57 10.75 -17.29
N GLY A 232 -13.86 11.28 -16.28
CA GLY A 232 -13.21 10.50 -15.24
C GLY A 232 -14.21 9.78 -14.34
N LEU A 233 -15.24 10.49 -13.86
CA LEU A 233 -16.28 9.93 -12.98
C LEU A 233 -17.17 8.92 -13.70
N GLU A 234 -17.50 9.14 -14.98
CA GLU A 234 -18.29 8.22 -15.81
C GLU A 234 -17.56 6.88 -16.01
N ARG A 235 -16.26 6.94 -16.33
CA ARG A 235 -15.42 5.75 -16.44
C ARG A 235 -15.26 5.02 -15.10
N TYR A 236 -15.20 5.77 -14.00
CA TYR A 236 -15.12 5.17 -12.67
C TYR A 236 -16.43 4.47 -12.27
N ALA A 237 -17.58 5.09 -12.54
CA ALA A 237 -18.90 4.52 -12.25
C ALA A 237 -19.15 3.23 -13.05
N THR A 238 -18.85 3.23 -14.35
CA THR A 238 -19.01 2.04 -15.22
C THR A 238 -18.10 0.87 -14.83
N LEU A 239 -16.92 1.13 -14.26
CA LEU A 239 -16.04 0.07 -13.76
C LEU A 239 -16.50 -0.50 -12.41
N LEU A 240 -17.27 0.24 -11.62
CA LEU A 240 -17.87 -0.23 -10.37
C LEU A 240 -19.14 -1.05 -10.59
N GLU A 241 -19.95 -0.72 -11.60
CA GLU A 241 -21.16 -1.48 -11.96
C GLU A 241 -20.87 -2.84 -12.61
N ASN A 242 -19.66 -3.01 -13.17
CA ASN A 242 -19.21 -4.25 -13.80
C ASN A 242 -18.30 -5.11 -12.89
N ARG A 243 -18.32 -4.87 -11.58
CA ARG A 243 -17.69 -5.71 -10.54
C ARG A 243 -18.77 -6.36 -9.68
#